data_AF-A0A3L8BTJ8-F1
#
_entry.id   AF-A0A3L8BTJ8-F1
#
_cell.length_a   1.000
_cell.length_b   1.000
_cell.length_c   1.000
_cell.angle_alpha   90.00
_cell.angle_beta   90.00
_cell.angle_gamma   90.00
#
_symmetry.space_group_name_H-M   'P 1'
#
loop_
_entity.id
_entity.type
_entity.pdbx_description
1 polymer ?
#
loop_
_entity_poly.entity_id
_entity_poly.type
_entity_poly.pdbx_seq_one_letter_code
_entity_poly.pdbx_strand_id
1 'polypeptide(L)'
;MAPIMAPMPAPETGRIGARLLVELLRVNAEVPITDKIRLTPQRSRHGLAVFNDLLQKIQSGQLKTGLSCRVVDTLVDGCADLEVALPVAAPDWGGILLLDQLFDELQQQLASDHEARGWFEKLRLLVLRYALADYSFFFAPQNLLRRFLNLAYLTMLSSTAKSRQLYWSKLNEYSNRMLTEFRGNIGAVNSICIEAQTWMAGQTEQVEKIEERLRLLEVARQRERVAEPRVVQELNRMAAGRLLPEDVVAFLHGEWRRSMLMLSMREGVEGANWKRQLRTGESLIEMCEGCQDASRRDGYRGFYQVLIRNLRATLISVQEDEAALEQTLEPLELILTAIMSGATPALVEVPALAMPVTRVVEAQLDRVSPKSLDTIGQLQEEDWLRFKTADGQFELCKIILKAQQDDPWVLVGQSGKTVAKKTQRQLAQALEGGVLQLVHRTLYWDRQLEAALARLKDQWQAQQEAQRKQQETQQQEALEQQRSAAAEAESRIDAVLANSSLALVEPGADDVETEAETSAFLEPRSISDEEMAAALSAVDSLQVGGWMSQETSEGEQRCKLAVKIRATEKLVFVNRLGIKALEITRQDLARLLVYGAVTILDTGAAFDSTLEQVVRTIQRDKQ
;
A
#
# COMPACT_ATOMS: atom_id res chain seq x y z
N MET A 1 6.34 43.55 -30.50
CA MET A 1 6.32 42.08 -30.55
C MET A 1 6.31 41.57 -29.12
N ALA A 2 5.14 41.15 -28.63
CA ALA A 2 4.99 40.61 -27.28
C ALA A 2 5.62 39.19 -27.22
N PRO A 3 6.31 38.81 -26.14
CA PRO A 3 6.79 37.45 -25.99
C PRO A 3 5.59 36.54 -25.75
N ILE A 4 5.43 35.57 -26.64
CA ILE A 4 4.47 34.48 -26.52
C ILE A 4 4.86 33.68 -25.28
N MET A 5 4.11 33.82 -24.19
CA MET A 5 4.20 32.93 -23.04
C MET A 5 3.92 31.50 -23.51
N ALA A 6 4.93 30.64 -23.39
CA ALA A 6 4.75 29.22 -23.60
C ALA A 6 3.70 28.67 -22.62
N PRO A 7 2.80 27.77 -23.04
CA PRO A 7 1.87 27.12 -22.13
C PRO A 7 2.67 26.30 -21.12
N MET A 8 2.50 26.59 -19.84
CA MET A 8 2.97 25.75 -18.75
C MET A 8 2.46 24.31 -18.96
N PRO A 9 3.29 23.28 -18.73
CA PRO A 9 2.86 21.90 -18.86
C PRO A 9 1.68 21.64 -17.92
N ALA A 10 0.73 20.82 -18.38
CA ALA A 10 -0.40 20.38 -17.59
C ALA A 10 0.10 19.81 -16.24
N PRO A 11 -0.57 20.09 -15.11
CA PRO A 11 -0.14 19.54 -13.84
C PRO A 11 -0.34 18.03 -13.88
N GLU A 12 0.76 17.30 -14.07
CA GLU A 12 0.88 15.95 -13.56
C GLU A 12 0.36 15.93 -12.12
N THR A 13 -0.28 14.84 -11.70
CA THR A 13 -0.89 14.62 -10.38
C THR A 13 0.10 14.88 -9.24
N GLY A 14 0.36 16.14 -8.96
CA GLY A 14 1.39 16.60 -8.05
C GLY A 14 0.94 16.33 -6.63
N ARG A 15 1.76 15.57 -5.90
CA ARG A 15 1.59 15.33 -4.47
C ARG A 15 1.46 16.67 -3.75
N ILE A 16 0.46 16.79 -2.87
CA ILE A 16 0.19 18.02 -2.14
C ILE A 16 1.30 18.22 -1.10
N GLY A 17 2.18 19.19 -1.35
CA GLY A 17 3.23 19.58 -0.41
C GLY A 17 2.70 20.46 0.73
N ALA A 18 3.53 20.67 1.77
CA ALA A 18 3.16 21.43 2.97
C ALA A 18 2.66 22.86 2.67
N ARG A 19 3.27 23.55 1.70
CA ARG A 19 2.86 24.92 1.32
C ARG A 19 1.46 24.95 0.72
N LEU A 20 1.16 24.04 -0.21
CA LEU A 20 -0.16 23.95 -0.82
C LEU A 20 -1.20 23.56 0.23
N LEU A 21 -0.89 22.60 1.12
CA LEU A 21 -1.80 22.18 2.18
C LEU A 21 -2.29 23.36 3.04
N VAL A 22 -1.41 24.25 3.48
CA VAL A 22 -1.80 25.40 4.32
C VAL A 22 -2.82 26.29 3.60
N GLU A 23 -2.66 26.50 2.29
CA GLU A 23 -3.63 27.22 1.47
C GLU A 23 -4.94 26.46 1.33
N LEU A 24 -4.89 25.14 1.12
CA LEU A 24 -6.11 24.30 1.04
C LEU A 24 -6.90 24.33 2.36
N LEU A 25 -6.21 24.25 3.50
CA LEU A 25 -6.85 24.34 4.80
C LEU A 25 -7.43 25.74 5.04
N ARG A 26 -6.78 26.81 4.54
CA ARG A 26 -7.33 28.17 4.59
C ARG A 26 -8.61 28.29 3.75
N VAL A 27 -8.67 27.65 2.57
CA VAL A 27 -9.89 27.60 1.75
C VAL A 27 -11.02 26.87 2.49
N ASN A 28 -10.70 25.83 3.25
CA ASN A 28 -11.67 25.09 4.07
C ASN A 28 -12.12 25.85 5.33
N ALA A 29 -11.50 26.99 5.66
CA ALA A 29 -11.77 27.72 6.90
C ALA A 29 -13.04 28.57 6.78
N GLU A 30 -14.20 27.95 7.00
CA GLU A 30 -15.48 28.65 7.07
C GLU A 30 -15.54 29.61 8.28
N VAL A 31 -16.37 30.66 8.17
CA VAL A 31 -16.53 31.65 9.24
C VAL A 31 -17.09 30.98 10.50
N PRO A 32 -16.47 31.17 11.68
CA PRO A 32 -16.97 30.60 12.93
C PRO A 32 -18.39 31.08 13.24
N ILE A 33 -19.21 30.20 13.82
CA ILE A 33 -20.60 30.50 14.19
C ILE A 33 -20.67 31.54 15.33
N THR A 34 -19.61 31.67 16.13
CA THR A 34 -19.49 32.58 17.27
C THR A 34 -18.53 33.73 16.97
N ASP A 35 -18.83 34.91 17.52
CA ASP A 35 -17.96 36.09 17.54
C ASP A 35 -16.77 35.93 18.51
N LYS A 36 -16.82 34.93 19.39
CA LYS A 36 -15.77 34.60 20.37
C LYS A 36 -14.56 33.91 19.76
N ILE A 37 -14.59 33.52 18.49
CA ILE A 37 -13.46 32.95 17.76
C ILE A 37 -13.13 33.88 16.59
N ARG A 38 -11.92 34.43 16.60
CA ARG A 38 -11.43 35.33 15.55
C ARG A 38 -10.40 34.63 14.69
N LEU A 39 -10.67 34.51 13.39
CA LEU A 39 -9.72 33.93 12.45
C LEU A 39 -8.57 34.89 12.12
N THR A 40 -7.32 34.41 12.21
CA THR A 40 -6.11 35.11 11.77
C THR A 40 -5.52 34.44 10.53
N PRO A 41 -4.91 35.18 9.59
CA PRO A 41 -4.40 34.58 8.34
C PRO A 41 -3.25 33.60 8.55
N GLN A 42 -2.47 33.80 9.61
CA GLN A 42 -1.30 33.02 10.00
C GLN A 42 -1.28 32.77 11.52
N ARG A 43 -0.45 31.82 11.95
CA ARG A 43 -0.25 31.49 13.37
C ARG A 43 0.52 32.62 14.06
N SER A 44 0.09 32.97 15.27
CA SER A 44 0.90 33.80 16.18
C SER A 44 1.35 32.95 17.36
N ARG A 45 2.56 33.17 17.87
CA ARG A 45 3.09 32.41 19.03
C ARG A 45 2.17 32.52 20.24
N HIS A 46 1.65 33.71 20.52
CA HIS A 46 0.73 33.94 21.64
C HIS A 46 -0.63 33.29 21.39
N GLY A 47 -1.23 33.49 20.22
CA GLY A 47 -2.53 32.89 19.89
C GLY A 47 -2.50 31.37 19.91
N LEU A 48 -1.43 30.76 19.37
CA LEU A 48 -1.24 29.32 19.41
C LEU A 48 -1.08 28.78 20.85
N ALA A 49 -0.40 29.52 21.73
CA ALA A 49 -0.25 29.12 23.13
C ALA A 49 -1.60 29.15 23.88
N VAL A 50 -2.37 30.23 23.73
CA VAL A 50 -3.71 30.37 24.33
C VAL A 50 -4.66 29.30 23.79
N PHE A 51 -4.61 29.06 22.48
CA PHE A 51 -5.44 28.05 21.82
C PHE A 51 -5.11 26.63 22.32
N ASN A 52 -3.83 26.28 22.42
CA ASN A 52 -3.40 25.00 22.95
C ASN A 52 -3.77 24.79 24.42
N ASP A 53 -3.70 25.83 25.25
CA ASP A 53 -4.12 25.78 26.65
C ASP A 53 -5.63 25.50 26.77
N LEU A 54 -6.46 26.16 25.96
CA LEU A 54 -7.90 25.89 25.90
C LEU A 54 -8.19 24.45 25.47
N LEU A 55 -7.56 23.99 24.38
CA LEU A 55 -7.71 22.61 23.90
C LEU A 55 -7.26 21.57 24.94
N GLN A 56 -6.24 21.89 25.74
CA GLN A 56 -5.80 21.05 26.84
C GLN A 56 -6.81 21.02 27.99
N LYS A 57 -7.42 22.15 28.35
CA LYS A 57 -8.52 22.21 29.33
C LYS A 57 -9.71 21.38 28.87
N ILE A 58 -10.14 21.52 27.61
CA ILE A 58 -11.22 20.73 27.02
C ILE A 58 -10.90 19.24 27.09
N GLN A 59 -9.69 18.82 26.70
CA GLN A 59 -9.30 17.41 26.78
C GLN A 59 -9.37 16.87 28.21
N SER A 60 -8.90 17.65 29.19
CA SER A 60 -8.96 17.26 30.60
C SER A 60 -10.40 17.16 31.13
N GLY A 61 -11.32 17.98 30.61
CA GLY A 61 -12.75 17.93 30.90
C GLY A 61 -13.44 16.73 30.25
N GLN A 62 -13.16 16.44 28.98
CA GLN A 62 -13.68 15.27 28.26
C GLN A 62 -13.23 13.96 28.92
N LEU A 63 -11.95 13.87 29.33
CA LEU A 63 -11.44 12.70 30.05
C LEU A 63 -12.17 12.43 31.39
N LYS A 64 -12.71 13.47 32.03
CA LYS A 64 -13.47 13.35 33.29
C LYS A 64 -14.94 13.01 33.06
N THR A 65 -15.55 13.58 32.03
CA THR A 65 -17.00 13.47 31.76
C THR A 65 -17.35 12.27 30.87
N GLY A 66 -16.40 11.79 30.05
CA GLY A 66 -16.62 10.70 29.09
C GLY A 66 -17.49 11.08 27.89
N LEU A 67 -17.93 12.34 27.80
CA LEU A 67 -18.71 12.86 26.69
C LEU A 67 -17.77 13.27 25.56
N SER A 68 -18.08 12.80 24.35
CA SER A 68 -17.37 13.21 23.14
C SER A 68 -18.38 13.75 22.13
N CYS A 69 -17.99 14.84 21.50
CA CYS A 69 -18.76 15.65 20.57
C CYS A 69 -17.79 16.26 19.55
N ARG A 70 -18.33 16.87 18.49
CA ARG A 70 -17.52 17.57 17.50
C ARG A 70 -16.67 18.63 18.19
N VAL A 71 -15.41 18.73 17.79
CA VAL A 71 -14.48 19.64 18.46
C VAL A 71 -14.87 21.09 18.24
N VAL A 72 -15.44 21.42 17.08
CA VAL A 72 -16.04 22.74 16.83
C VAL A 72 -17.06 23.11 17.90
N ASP A 73 -18.02 22.22 18.20
CA ASP A 73 -19.07 22.49 19.18
C ASP A 73 -18.46 22.70 20.58
N THR A 74 -17.51 21.85 20.97
CA THR A 74 -16.81 22.00 22.26
C THR A 74 -15.97 23.27 22.37
N LEU A 75 -15.43 23.76 21.25
CA LEU A 75 -14.67 25.01 21.22
C LEU A 75 -15.61 26.21 21.34
N VAL A 76 -16.75 26.19 20.65
CA VAL A 76 -17.76 27.26 20.76
C VAL A 76 -18.27 27.36 22.19
N ASP A 77 -18.64 26.24 22.80
CA ASP A 77 -19.10 26.18 24.19
C ASP A 77 -17.99 26.62 25.17
N GLY A 78 -16.76 26.13 24.96
CA GLY A 78 -15.60 26.48 25.78
C GLY A 78 -15.16 27.94 25.66
N CYS A 79 -15.55 28.62 24.59
CA CYS A 79 -15.27 30.04 24.34
C CYS A 79 -16.40 30.98 24.78
N ALA A 80 -17.56 30.47 25.20
CA ALA A 80 -18.73 31.28 25.50
C ALA A 80 -18.46 32.36 26.57
N ASP A 81 -17.69 32.00 27.61
CA ASP A 81 -17.37 32.87 28.75
C ASP A 81 -16.14 33.77 28.51
N LEU A 82 -15.52 33.74 27.32
CA LEU A 82 -14.33 34.56 27.05
C LEU A 82 -14.71 36.03 26.82
N GLU A 83 -14.06 36.93 27.57
CA GLU A 83 -14.18 38.38 27.38
C GLU A 83 -13.55 38.85 26.06
N VAL A 84 -12.42 38.23 25.68
CA VAL A 84 -11.68 38.53 24.45
C VAL A 84 -11.77 37.36 23.49
N ALA A 85 -12.09 37.63 22.22
CA ALA A 85 -12.17 36.61 21.20
C ALA A 85 -10.84 35.86 21.04
N LEU A 86 -10.91 34.53 21.00
CA LEU A 86 -9.77 33.64 20.83
C LEU A 86 -9.22 33.75 19.40
N PRO A 87 -7.95 34.17 19.22
CA PRO A 87 -7.34 34.19 17.90
C PRO A 87 -6.95 32.77 17.47
N VAL A 88 -7.53 32.29 16.37
CA VAL A 88 -7.24 30.99 15.76
C VAL A 88 -6.77 31.19 14.34
N ALA A 89 -5.67 30.55 13.93
CA ALA A 89 -5.21 30.67 12.55
C ALA A 89 -6.22 30.00 11.61
N ALA A 90 -6.55 30.65 10.50
CA ALA A 90 -7.43 30.12 9.46
C ALA A 90 -7.06 28.69 9.02
N PRO A 91 -5.79 28.34 8.73
CA PRO A 91 -5.45 26.95 8.39
C PRO A 91 -5.67 25.97 9.55
N ASP A 92 -5.50 26.39 10.81
CA ASP A 92 -5.80 25.53 11.97
C ASP A 92 -7.31 25.28 12.08
N TRP A 93 -8.11 26.33 11.90
CA TRP A 93 -9.57 26.23 11.90
C TRP A 93 -10.10 25.33 10.77
N GLY A 94 -9.60 25.53 9.54
CA GLY A 94 -9.96 24.68 8.42
C GLY A 94 -9.50 23.23 8.59
N GLY A 95 -8.36 23.00 9.25
CA GLY A 95 -7.91 21.66 9.65
C GLY A 95 -8.87 20.99 10.64
N ILE A 96 -9.42 21.75 11.58
CA ILE A 96 -10.41 21.26 12.56
C ILE A 96 -11.70 20.86 11.86
N LEU A 97 -12.24 21.74 11.02
CA LEU A 97 -13.47 21.48 10.26
C LEU A 97 -13.33 20.22 9.39
N LEU A 98 -12.20 20.10 8.68
CA LEU A 98 -11.90 18.94 7.85
C LEU A 98 -11.89 17.65 8.68
N LEU A 99 -11.13 17.61 9.77
CA LEU A 99 -11.02 16.40 10.58
C LEU A 99 -12.34 16.08 11.28
N ASP A 100 -13.09 17.06 11.76
CA ASP A 100 -14.43 16.81 12.31
C ASP A 100 -15.34 16.18 11.27
N GLN A 101 -15.36 16.69 10.03
CA GLN A 101 -16.12 16.06 8.94
C GLN A 101 -15.67 14.60 8.72
N LEU A 102 -14.35 14.34 8.70
CA LEU A 102 -13.84 12.98 8.52
C LEU A 102 -14.23 12.04 9.67
N PHE A 103 -14.31 12.52 10.91
CA PHE A 103 -14.84 11.72 12.01
C PHE A 103 -16.34 11.47 11.87
N ASP A 104 -17.13 12.46 11.43
CA ASP A 104 -18.58 12.28 11.21
C ASP A 104 -18.86 11.23 10.12
N GLU A 105 -18.10 11.27 9.01
CA GLU A 105 -18.15 10.25 7.97
C GLU A 105 -17.74 8.86 8.51
N LEU A 106 -16.76 8.79 9.41
CA LEU A 106 -16.31 7.53 10.02
C LEU A 106 -17.40 6.93 10.90
N GLN A 107 -18.08 7.78 11.68
CA GLN A 107 -19.20 7.37 12.53
C GLN A 107 -20.36 6.78 11.71
N GLN A 108 -20.64 7.34 10.53
CA GLN A 108 -21.64 6.79 9.60
C GLN A 108 -21.17 5.45 9.01
N GLN A 109 -19.91 5.35 8.59
CA GLN A 109 -19.38 4.13 7.99
C GLN A 109 -19.32 2.96 8.98
N LEU A 110 -19.06 3.25 10.27
CA LEU A 110 -19.03 2.27 11.35
C LEU A 110 -20.40 2.10 12.04
N ALA A 111 -21.51 2.50 11.42
CA ALA A 111 -22.83 2.55 12.08
C ALA A 111 -23.24 1.25 12.80
N SER A 112 -22.83 0.08 12.29
CA SER A 112 -23.12 -1.23 12.87
C SER A 112 -22.20 -1.65 14.03
N ASP A 113 -21.08 -0.97 14.26
CA ASP A 113 -20.05 -1.33 15.24
C ASP A 113 -19.90 -0.25 16.33
N HIS A 114 -20.73 -0.34 17.36
CA HIS A 114 -20.78 0.65 18.44
C HIS A 114 -19.48 0.75 19.24
N GLU A 115 -18.75 -0.36 19.41
CA GLU A 115 -17.46 -0.36 20.12
C GLU A 115 -16.44 0.48 19.34
N ALA A 116 -16.22 0.16 18.06
CA ALA A 116 -15.27 0.87 17.22
C ALA A 116 -15.61 2.36 17.12
N ARG A 117 -16.90 2.69 16.96
CA ARG A 117 -17.39 4.08 16.97
C ARG A 117 -16.98 4.83 18.23
N GLY A 118 -17.25 4.28 19.40
CA GLY A 118 -16.90 4.90 20.68
C GLY A 118 -15.39 5.08 20.86
N TRP A 119 -14.59 4.13 20.38
CA TRP A 119 -13.13 4.21 20.47
C TRP A 119 -12.54 5.32 19.60
N PHE A 120 -12.95 5.43 18.33
CA PHE A 120 -12.49 6.52 17.48
C PHE A 120 -12.97 7.88 18.00
N GLU A 121 -14.21 7.95 18.48
CA GLU A 121 -14.79 9.17 19.02
C GLU A 121 -14.02 9.68 20.25
N LYS A 122 -13.50 8.77 21.07
CA LYS A 122 -12.63 9.09 22.22
C LYS A 122 -11.29 9.72 21.79
N LEU A 123 -10.78 9.35 20.62
CA LEU A 123 -9.51 9.85 20.10
C LEU A 123 -9.64 11.15 19.30
N ARG A 124 -10.86 11.57 18.95
CA ARG A 124 -11.15 12.72 18.08
C ARG A 124 -10.33 13.95 18.41
N LEU A 125 -10.44 14.45 19.64
CA LEU A 125 -9.72 15.64 20.09
C LEU A 125 -8.19 15.44 20.10
N LEU A 126 -7.71 14.25 20.46
CA LEU A 126 -6.27 13.95 20.44
C LEU A 126 -5.72 13.99 19.02
N VAL A 127 -6.42 13.36 18.06
CA VAL A 127 -6.02 13.34 16.65
C VAL A 127 -6.00 14.74 16.07
N LEU A 128 -7.04 15.53 16.34
CA LEU A 128 -7.10 16.94 15.96
C LEU A 128 -5.91 17.73 16.49
N ARG A 129 -5.70 17.71 17.81
CA ARG A 129 -4.58 18.45 18.42
C ARG A 129 -3.22 17.98 17.92
N TYR A 130 -3.04 16.68 17.69
CA TYR A 130 -1.82 16.14 17.09
C TYR A 130 -1.63 16.67 15.66
N ALA A 131 -2.67 16.61 14.82
CA ALA A 131 -2.60 17.05 13.43
C ALA A 131 -2.34 18.55 13.30
N LEU A 132 -2.84 19.37 14.23
CA LEU A 132 -2.51 20.80 14.28
C LEU A 132 -1.05 21.03 14.71
N ALA A 133 -0.50 20.19 15.59
CA ALA A 133 0.91 20.27 15.95
C ALA A 133 1.83 19.78 14.81
N ASP A 134 1.39 18.77 14.05
CA ASP A 134 2.12 18.17 12.92
C ASP A 134 1.22 18.00 11.69
N TYR A 135 1.30 18.98 10.77
CA TYR A 135 0.55 18.97 9.51
C TYR A 135 0.91 17.81 8.57
N SER A 136 2.02 17.08 8.80
CA SER A 136 2.33 15.88 8.02
C SER A 136 1.22 14.83 8.09
N PHE A 137 0.39 14.83 9.14
CA PHE A 137 -0.79 13.98 9.24
C PHE A 137 -1.71 14.06 8.00
N PHE A 138 -1.92 15.26 7.45
CA PHE A 138 -2.85 15.47 6.34
C PHE A 138 -2.32 14.92 5.01
N PHE A 139 -1.02 15.10 4.71
CA PHE A 139 -0.48 14.85 3.36
C PHE A 139 0.55 13.72 3.29
N ALA A 140 1.12 13.27 4.42
CA ALA A 140 2.10 12.19 4.47
C ALA A 140 1.46 10.89 4.98
N PRO A 141 1.25 9.88 4.11
CA PRO A 141 0.74 8.57 4.54
C PRO A 141 1.65 7.87 5.56
N GLN A 142 2.93 8.28 5.65
CA GLN A 142 3.90 7.74 6.60
C GLN A 142 3.79 8.33 8.01
N ASN A 143 2.92 9.33 8.24
CA ASN A 143 2.72 9.89 9.56
C ASN A 143 2.32 8.79 10.56
N LEU A 144 2.99 8.77 11.73
CA LEU A 144 2.90 7.66 12.68
C LEU A 144 1.50 7.50 13.26
N LEU A 145 0.82 8.60 13.59
CA LEU A 145 -0.54 8.55 14.10
C LEU A 145 -1.51 8.10 13.00
N ARG A 146 -1.38 8.63 11.78
CA ARG A 146 -2.22 8.22 10.63
C ARG A 146 -2.10 6.73 10.31
N ARG A 147 -0.87 6.20 10.28
CA ARG A 147 -0.63 4.75 10.12
C ARG A 147 -1.26 3.94 11.24
N PHE A 148 -1.12 4.39 12.49
CA PHE A 148 -1.73 3.74 13.64
C PHE A 148 -3.27 3.72 13.52
N LEU A 149 -3.90 4.83 13.14
CA LEU A 149 -5.36 4.90 12.99
C LEU A 149 -5.87 4.01 11.84
N ASN A 150 -5.15 3.93 10.73
CA ASN A 150 -5.49 3.01 9.63
C ASN A 150 -5.37 1.55 10.06
N LEU A 151 -4.32 1.20 10.80
CA LEU A 151 -4.14 -0.13 11.36
C LEU A 151 -5.23 -0.49 12.38
N ALA A 152 -5.58 0.45 13.26
CA ALA A 152 -6.68 0.30 14.20
C ALA A 152 -8.01 0.10 13.45
N TYR A 153 -8.27 0.90 12.42
CA TYR A 153 -9.45 0.76 11.57
C TYR A 153 -9.52 -0.63 10.94
N LEU A 154 -8.44 -1.11 10.31
CA LEU A 154 -8.40 -2.45 9.70
C LEU A 154 -8.64 -3.55 10.72
N THR A 155 -8.02 -3.46 11.89
CA THR A 155 -8.18 -4.49 12.94
C THR A 155 -9.59 -4.53 13.53
N MET A 156 -10.26 -3.38 13.65
CA MET A 156 -11.64 -3.27 14.12
C MET A 156 -12.68 -3.73 13.11
N LEU A 157 -12.35 -3.85 11.82
CA LEU A 157 -13.27 -4.38 10.80
C LEU A 157 -13.58 -5.88 10.95
N SER A 158 -12.87 -6.60 11.83
CA SER A 158 -13.02 -8.04 12.09
C SER A 158 -13.97 -8.33 13.24
N SER A 159 -14.67 -9.48 13.15
CA SER A 159 -15.61 -9.97 14.16
C SER A 159 -15.17 -11.23 14.90
N THR A 160 -13.94 -11.73 14.73
CA THR A 160 -13.49 -12.91 15.49
C THR A 160 -13.32 -12.57 16.97
N ALA A 161 -14.26 -13.00 17.81
CA ALA A 161 -14.36 -12.58 19.23
C ALA A 161 -13.03 -12.67 20.01
N LYS A 162 -12.25 -13.75 19.82
CA LYS A 162 -10.97 -13.96 20.55
C LYS A 162 -9.84 -13.05 20.08
N SER A 163 -9.59 -12.96 18.77
CA SER A 163 -8.55 -12.11 18.19
C SER A 163 -8.90 -10.64 18.39
N ARG A 164 -10.16 -10.28 18.13
CA ARG A 164 -10.68 -8.93 18.35
C ARG A 164 -10.48 -8.52 19.81
N GLN A 165 -10.74 -9.38 20.79
CA GLN A 165 -10.52 -9.05 22.20
C GLN A 165 -9.05 -8.74 22.54
N LEU A 166 -8.10 -9.49 21.99
CA LEU A 166 -6.67 -9.23 22.21
C LEU A 166 -6.24 -7.89 21.61
N TYR A 167 -6.54 -7.68 20.33
CA TYR A 167 -6.24 -6.42 19.63
C TYR A 167 -6.93 -5.23 20.30
N TRP A 168 -8.20 -5.40 20.69
CA TRP A 168 -8.99 -4.39 21.36
C TRP A 168 -8.40 -3.95 22.70
N SER A 169 -8.00 -4.92 23.54
CA SER A 169 -7.35 -4.65 24.82
C SER A 169 -6.08 -3.80 24.62
N LYS A 170 -5.26 -4.17 23.63
CA LYS A 170 -4.03 -3.44 23.30
C LYS A 170 -4.28 -2.06 22.70
N LEU A 171 -5.25 -1.91 21.81
CA LEU A 171 -5.66 -0.60 21.28
C LEU A 171 -6.17 0.32 22.39
N ASN A 172 -6.92 -0.20 23.36
CA ASN A 172 -7.34 0.55 24.54
C ASN A 172 -6.15 0.96 25.43
N GLU A 173 -5.19 0.06 25.65
CA GLU A 173 -3.96 0.37 26.38
C GLU A 173 -3.19 1.53 25.74
N TYR A 174 -2.90 1.44 24.43
CA TYR A 174 -2.17 2.48 23.70
C TYR A 174 -2.94 3.80 23.62
N SER A 175 -4.24 3.76 23.31
CA SER A 175 -5.07 4.97 23.24
C SER A 175 -5.18 5.68 24.60
N ASN A 176 -5.35 4.94 25.70
CA ASN A 176 -5.38 5.53 27.04
C ASN A 176 -4.03 6.17 27.41
N ARG A 177 -2.91 5.52 27.07
CA ARG A 177 -1.57 6.09 27.23
C ARG A 177 -1.42 7.38 26.41
N MET A 178 -1.78 7.36 25.13
CA MET A 178 -1.74 8.56 24.27
C MET A 178 -2.57 9.70 24.87
N LEU A 179 -3.79 9.42 25.31
CA LEU A 179 -4.68 10.44 25.91
C LEU A 179 -4.12 11.04 27.20
N THR A 180 -3.38 10.27 27.99
CA THR A 180 -2.84 10.70 29.29
C THR A 180 -1.48 11.38 29.15
N GLU A 181 -0.63 10.89 28.25
CA GLU A 181 0.74 11.36 28.04
C GLU A 181 0.81 12.56 27.07
N PHE A 182 -0.19 12.75 26.20
CA PHE A 182 -0.20 13.84 25.23
C PHE A 182 -0.47 15.20 25.89
N ARG A 183 0.63 15.93 26.17
CA ARG A 183 0.62 17.31 26.67
C ARG A 183 1.03 18.33 25.60
N GLY A 184 0.70 18.05 24.33
CA GLY A 184 1.12 18.85 23.17
C GLY A 184 2.49 18.47 22.60
N ASN A 185 3.22 17.53 23.22
CA ASN A 185 4.45 16.98 22.66
C ASN A 185 4.14 15.81 21.71
N ILE A 186 4.39 16.01 20.42
CA ILE A 186 4.22 15.01 19.35
C ILE A 186 5.09 13.77 19.62
N GLY A 187 6.27 13.93 20.21
CA GLY A 187 7.24 12.86 20.45
C GLY A 187 6.69 11.72 21.33
N ALA A 188 5.88 12.05 22.36
CA ALA A 188 5.27 11.05 23.23
C ALA A 188 4.22 10.19 22.49
N VAL A 189 3.41 10.81 21.63
CA VAL A 189 2.45 10.06 20.81
C VAL A 189 3.18 9.21 19.77
N ASN A 190 4.22 9.77 19.14
CA ASN A 190 5.04 9.05 18.17
C ASN A 190 5.70 7.80 18.76
N SER A 191 6.26 7.88 19.98
CA SER A 191 6.85 6.70 20.63
C SER A 191 5.80 5.62 20.90
N ILE A 192 4.60 5.99 21.37
CA ILE A 192 3.51 5.03 21.59
C ILE A 192 3.03 4.43 20.26
N CYS A 193 2.93 5.22 19.19
CA CYS A 193 2.60 4.71 17.86
C CYS A 193 3.63 3.71 17.36
N ILE A 194 4.94 3.96 17.55
CA ILE A 194 6.01 3.03 17.17
C ILE A 194 5.89 1.73 17.97
N GLU A 195 5.70 1.81 19.29
CA GLU A 195 5.49 0.64 20.15
C GLU A 195 4.29 -0.20 19.68
N ALA A 196 3.15 0.46 19.43
CA ALA A 196 1.93 -0.19 18.98
C ALA A 196 2.10 -0.85 17.62
N GLN A 197 2.69 -0.15 16.65
CA GLN A 197 2.95 -0.70 15.32
C GLN A 197 3.94 -1.87 15.36
N THR A 198 4.97 -1.81 16.21
CA THR A 198 5.93 -2.91 16.40
C THR A 198 5.25 -4.14 16.99
N TRP A 199 4.40 -3.95 18.00
CA TRP A 199 3.63 -5.05 18.59
C TRP A 199 2.70 -5.72 17.56
N MET A 200 1.96 -4.91 16.79
CA MET A 200 1.06 -5.39 15.73
C MET A 200 1.82 -6.10 14.60
N ALA A 201 2.98 -5.59 14.21
CA ALA A 201 3.85 -6.24 13.22
C ALA A 201 4.30 -7.62 13.71
N GLY A 202 4.68 -7.75 14.98
CA GLY A 202 5.02 -9.05 15.57
C GLY A 202 3.86 -10.06 15.58
N GLN A 203 2.62 -9.59 15.78
CA GLN A 203 1.44 -10.47 15.64
C GLN A 203 1.19 -10.87 14.18
N THR A 204 1.39 -9.93 13.25
CA THR A 204 1.22 -10.18 11.81
C THR A 204 2.24 -11.19 11.32
N GLU A 205 3.51 -11.11 11.73
CA GLU A 205 4.57 -12.06 11.35
C GLU A 205 4.23 -13.50 11.79
N GLN A 206 3.62 -13.67 12.97
CA GLN A 206 3.18 -15.00 13.43
C GLN A 206 2.07 -15.56 12.55
N VAL A 207 1.14 -14.71 12.11
CA VAL A 207 0.05 -15.08 11.20
C VAL A 207 0.61 -15.38 9.80
N GLU A 208 1.53 -14.57 9.29
CA GLU A 208 2.18 -14.76 7.99
C GLU A 208 2.87 -16.13 7.88
N LYS A 209 3.52 -16.61 8.95
CA LYS A 209 4.11 -17.97 8.98
C LYS A 209 3.04 -19.07 8.83
N ILE A 210 1.87 -18.87 9.42
CA ILE A 210 0.73 -19.79 9.28
C ILE A 210 0.15 -19.70 7.86
N GLU A 211 0.01 -18.48 7.33
CA GLU A 211 -0.47 -18.22 5.97
C GLU A 211 0.43 -18.84 4.91
N GLU A 212 1.75 -18.67 5.02
CA GLU A 212 2.73 -19.23 4.09
C GLU A 212 2.68 -20.76 4.09
N ARG A 213 2.65 -21.37 5.29
CA ARG A 213 2.50 -22.82 5.42
C ARG A 213 1.19 -23.32 4.79
N LEU A 214 0.09 -22.61 5.01
CA LEU A 214 -1.21 -22.96 4.44
C LEU A 214 -1.21 -22.82 2.91
N ARG A 215 -0.60 -21.76 2.39
CA ARG A 215 -0.46 -21.51 0.95
C ARG A 215 0.31 -22.66 0.27
N LEU A 216 1.46 -23.06 0.84
CA LEU A 216 2.26 -24.18 0.32
C LEU A 216 1.46 -25.49 0.30
N LEU A 217 0.74 -25.79 1.39
CA LEU A 217 -0.10 -26.99 1.48
C LEU A 217 -1.23 -26.97 0.44
N GLU A 218 -1.87 -25.83 0.22
CA GLU A 218 -2.97 -25.75 -0.74
C GLU A 218 -2.48 -25.84 -2.19
N VAL A 219 -1.35 -25.21 -2.52
CA VAL A 219 -0.74 -25.33 -3.86
C VAL A 219 -0.36 -26.80 -4.14
N ALA A 220 0.20 -27.50 -3.15
CA ALA A 220 0.48 -28.92 -3.27
C ALA A 220 -0.80 -29.74 -3.53
N ARG A 221 -1.86 -29.45 -2.78
CA ARG A 221 -3.16 -30.11 -2.95
C ARG A 221 -3.81 -29.84 -4.31
N GLN A 222 -3.69 -28.62 -4.84
CA GLN A 222 -4.17 -28.27 -6.17
C GLN A 222 -3.41 -29.07 -7.25
N ARG A 223 -2.09 -29.20 -7.12
CA ARG A 223 -1.27 -30.03 -8.03
C ARG A 223 -1.68 -31.50 -7.97
N GLU A 224 -1.89 -32.04 -6.77
CA GLU A 224 -2.35 -33.41 -6.57
C GLU A 224 -3.70 -33.67 -7.23
N ARG A 225 -4.68 -32.77 -7.07
CA ARG A 225 -6.01 -32.90 -7.68
C ARG A 225 -5.97 -32.95 -9.22
N VAL A 226 -4.97 -32.35 -9.86
CA VAL A 226 -4.76 -32.43 -11.32
C VAL A 226 -3.93 -33.67 -11.69
N ALA A 227 -2.94 -34.02 -10.89
CA ALA A 227 -2.02 -35.12 -11.14
C ALA A 227 -2.66 -36.50 -10.94
N GLU A 228 -3.53 -36.65 -9.94
CA GLU A 228 -4.13 -37.92 -9.56
C GLU A 228 -5.06 -38.50 -10.66
N PRO A 229 -6.03 -37.75 -11.23
CA PRO A 229 -6.82 -38.26 -12.35
C PRO A 229 -5.97 -38.67 -13.55
N ARG A 230 -4.89 -37.92 -13.83
CA ARG A 230 -3.96 -38.22 -14.92
C ARG A 230 -3.23 -39.54 -14.70
N VAL A 231 -2.71 -39.78 -13.50
CA VAL A 231 -2.01 -41.03 -13.16
C VAL A 231 -2.96 -42.21 -13.21
N VAL A 232 -4.15 -42.07 -12.63
CA VAL A 232 -5.19 -43.12 -12.65
C VAL A 232 -5.61 -43.44 -14.08
N GLN A 233 -5.77 -42.44 -14.94
CA GLN A 233 -6.10 -42.63 -16.36
C GLN A 233 -5.02 -43.43 -17.10
N GLU A 234 -3.74 -43.09 -16.93
CA GLU A 234 -2.66 -43.82 -17.60
C GLU A 234 -2.47 -45.23 -17.02
N LEU A 235 -2.59 -45.43 -15.69
CA LEU A 235 -2.53 -46.77 -15.09
C LEU A 235 -3.66 -47.66 -15.59
N ASN A 236 -4.89 -47.13 -15.64
CA ASN A 236 -6.03 -47.88 -16.19
C ASN A 236 -5.82 -48.20 -17.68
N ARG A 237 -5.31 -47.26 -18.48
CA ARG A 237 -4.98 -47.49 -19.89
C ARG A 237 -3.93 -48.59 -20.07
N MET A 238 -2.90 -48.61 -19.23
CA MET A 238 -1.79 -49.55 -19.33
C MET A 238 -2.19 -50.95 -18.84
N ALA A 239 -2.90 -51.05 -17.72
CA ALA A 239 -3.05 -52.32 -16.99
C ALA A 239 -4.49 -52.86 -16.87
N ALA A 240 -5.53 -52.02 -16.84
CA ALA A 240 -6.88 -52.46 -16.50
C ALA A 240 -7.43 -53.50 -17.50
N GLY A 241 -8.06 -54.57 -16.99
CA GLY A 241 -8.59 -55.67 -17.79
C GLY A 241 -7.56 -56.65 -18.34
N ARG A 242 -6.26 -56.43 -18.10
CA ARG A 242 -5.19 -57.39 -18.42
C ARG A 242 -5.05 -58.44 -17.31
N LEU A 243 -4.49 -59.60 -17.64
CA LEU A 243 -4.23 -60.69 -16.71
C LEU A 243 -2.77 -60.65 -16.25
N LEU A 244 -2.54 -60.23 -15.00
CA LEU A 244 -1.19 -60.07 -14.42
C LEU A 244 -1.06 -60.83 -13.09
N PRO A 245 0.16 -61.21 -12.67
CA PRO A 245 0.40 -61.76 -11.34
C PRO A 245 0.04 -60.77 -10.23
N GLU A 246 -0.47 -61.27 -9.10
CA GLU A 246 -0.95 -60.45 -7.98
C GLU A 246 0.10 -59.45 -7.45
N ASP A 247 1.37 -59.88 -7.32
CA ASP A 247 2.47 -59.02 -6.86
C ASP A 247 2.72 -57.85 -7.81
N VAL A 248 2.57 -58.06 -9.13
CA VAL A 248 2.73 -57.00 -10.15
C VAL A 248 1.59 -56.00 -10.02
N VAL A 249 0.35 -56.46 -9.79
CA VAL A 249 -0.81 -55.59 -9.57
C VAL A 249 -0.63 -54.76 -8.29
N ALA A 250 -0.18 -55.39 -7.20
CA ALA A 250 0.09 -54.71 -5.93
C ALA A 250 1.16 -53.63 -6.09
N PHE A 251 2.24 -53.92 -6.83
CA PHE A 251 3.28 -52.94 -7.14
C PHE A 251 2.75 -51.75 -7.96
N LEU A 252 2.01 -52.03 -9.06
CA LEU A 252 1.46 -51.00 -9.95
C LEU A 252 0.49 -50.05 -9.23
N HIS A 253 -0.41 -50.60 -8.38
CA HIS A 253 -1.39 -49.81 -7.63
C HIS A 253 -0.82 -49.17 -6.35
N GLY A 254 0.32 -49.67 -5.84
CA GLY A 254 1.00 -49.18 -4.66
C GLY A 254 2.07 -48.12 -4.98
N GLU A 255 3.34 -48.48 -4.79
CA GLU A 255 4.48 -47.55 -4.88
C GLU A 255 4.69 -47.01 -6.29
N TRP A 256 4.36 -47.77 -7.34
CA TRP A 256 4.47 -47.28 -8.71
C TRP A 256 3.51 -46.11 -8.97
N ARG A 257 2.24 -46.23 -8.54
CA ARG A 257 1.26 -45.13 -8.60
C ARG A 257 1.72 -43.91 -7.80
N ARG A 258 2.25 -44.11 -6.58
CA ARG A 258 2.77 -43.03 -5.73
C ARG A 258 3.93 -42.30 -6.41
N SER A 259 4.85 -43.04 -7.01
CA SER A 259 5.96 -42.46 -7.77
C SER A 259 5.47 -41.71 -9.01
N MET A 260 4.50 -42.27 -9.74
CA MET A 260 3.87 -41.61 -10.89
C MET A 260 3.16 -40.31 -10.46
N LEU A 261 2.47 -40.30 -9.32
CA LEU A 261 1.85 -39.09 -8.76
C LEU A 261 2.88 -38.00 -8.47
N MET A 262 3.98 -38.36 -7.81
CA MET A 262 5.08 -37.44 -7.53
C MET A 262 5.69 -36.85 -8.82
N LEU A 263 5.94 -37.66 -9.83
CA LEU A 263 6.46 -37.20 -11.12
C LEU A 263 5.46 -36.33 -11.88
N SER A 264 4.20 -36.70 -11.89
CA SER A 264 3.12 -35.95 -12.52
C SER A 264 2.93 -34.56 -11.88
N MET A 265 3.12 -34.45 -10.55
CA MET A 265 3.11 -33.18 -9.82
C MET A 265 4.36 -32.31 -10.08
N ARG A 266 5.52 -32.93 -10.35
CA ARG A 266 6.80 -32.24 -10.58
C ARG A 266 7.01 -31.79 -12.02
N GLU A 267 6.78 -32.67 -13.00
CA GLU A 267 7.14 -32.46 -14.41
C GLU A 267 5.93 -32.39 -15.36
N GLY A 268 4.77 -32.89 -14.94
CA GLY A 268 3.60 -33.01 -15.80
C GLY A 268 3.77 -34.01 -16.96
N VAL A 269 2.90 -33.93 -17.97
CA VAL A 269 2.85 -34.89 -19.10
C VAL A 269 4.07 -34.81 -20.03
N GLU A 270 4.72 -33.65 -20.11
CA GLU A 270 5.87 -33.45 -21.00
C GLU A 270 7.20 -33.89 -20.39
N GLY A 271 7.22 -34.19 -19.08
CA GLY A 271 8.39 -34.59 -18.33
C GLY A 271 9.13 -35.78 -18.92
N ALA A 272 10.46 -35.67 -19.03
CA ALA A 272 11.29 -36.76 -19.52
C ALA A 272 11.27 -37.97 -18.56
N ASN A 273 11.27 -37.74 -17.25
CA ASN A 273 11.22 -38.81 -16.27
C ASN A 273 9.81 -39.39 -16.18
N TRP A 274 8.77 -38.57 -16.34
CA TRP A 274 7.39 -39.04 -16.49
C TRP A 274 7.23 -40.00 -17.69
N LYS A 275 7.68 -39.59 -18.89
CA LYS A 275 7.64 -40.44 -20.10
C LYS A 275 8.46 -41.72 -19.93
N ARG A 276 9.63 -41.62 -19.29
CA ARG A 276 10.49 -42.77 -18.98
C ARG A 276 9.80 -43.75 -18.02
N GLN A 277 9.13 -43.23 -16.99
CA GLN A 277 8.39 -44.04 -16.04
C GLN A 277 7.21 -44.74 -16.74
N LEU A 278 6.40 -44.02 -17.52
CA LEU A 278 5.33 -44.62 -18.31
C LEU A 278 5.82 -45.78 -19.17
N ARG A 279 6.89 -45.56 -19.97
CA ARG A 279 7.45 -46.63 -20.82
C ARG A 279 7.98 -47.82 -20.03
N THR A 280 8.54 -47.58 -18.85
CA THR A 280 9.05 -48.64 -17.96
C THR A 280 7.90 -49.49 -17.42
N GLY A 281 6.77 -48.86 -17.06
CA GLY A 281 5.55 -49.55 -16.62
C GLY A 281 4.90 -50.36 -17.75
N GLU A 282 4.80 -49.79 -18.95
CA GLU A 282 4.35 -50.53 -20.16
C GLU A 282 5.23 -51.75 -20.42
N SER A 283 6.56 -51.59 -20.34
CA SER A 283 7.48 -52.69 -20.62
C SER A 283 7.43 -53.80 -19.58
N LEU A 284 7.14 -53.47 -18.31
CA LEU A 284 6.88 -54.45 -17.25
C LEU A 284 5.66 -55.31 -17.59
N ILE A 285 4.57 -54.67 -18.04
CA ILE A 285 3.33 -55.35 -18.45
C ILE A 285 3.58 -56.20 -19.70
N GLU A 286 4.23 -55.65 -20.73
CA GLU A 286 4.61 -56.35 -21.97
C GLU A 286 5.45 -57.60 -21.67
N MET A 287 6.40 -57.52 -20.72
CA MET A 287 7.20 -58.66 -20.29
C MET A 287 6.35 -59.72 -19.58
N CYS A 288 5.47 -59.33 -18.66
CA CYS A 288 4.60 -60.27 -17.94
C CYS A 288 3.67 -61.03 -18.89
N GLU A 289 3.11 -60.36 -19.89
CA GLU A 289 2.29 -60.99 -20.93
C GLU A 289 3.14 -61.85 -21.88
N GLY A 290 4.29 -61.35 -22.32
CA GLY A 290 5.19 -62.04 -23.24
C GLY A 290 5.76 -63.34 -22.67
N CYS A 291 6.05 -63.39 -21.37
CA CYS A 291 6.56 -64.60 -20.72
C CYS A 291 5.50 -65.70 -20.51
N GLN A 292 4.21 -65.43 -20.77
CA GLN A 292 3.18 -66.46 -20.83
C GLN A 292 3.36 -67.36 -22.07
N ASP A 293 3.98 -66.84 -23.14
CA ASP A 293 4.33 -67.60 -24.35
C ASP A 293 5.72 -68.22 -24.20
N ALA A 294 5.77 -69.55 -24.22
CA ALA A 294 7.01 -70.32 -24.09
C ALA A 294 8.09 -69.92 -25.10
N SER A 295 7.69 -69.47 -26.30
CA SER A 295 8.60 -69.12 -27.41
C SER A 295 9.25 -67.76 -27.24
N ARG A 296 8.64 -66.86 -26.45
CA ARG A 296 9.10 -65.48 -26.25
C ARG A 296 9.94 -65.31 -24.98
N ARG A 297 9.89 -66.27 -24.04
CA ARG A 297 10.58 -66.22 -22.73
C ARG A 297 12.08 -65.96 -22.84
N ASP A 298 12.78 -66.65 -23.75
CA ASP A 298 14.25 -66.52 -23.86
C ASP A 298 14.69 -65.12 -24.31
N GLY A 299 13.84 -64.39 -25.05
CA GLY A 299 14.12 -63.02 -25.51
C GLY A 299 14.14 -61.98 -24.39
N TYR A 300 13.50 -62.24 -23.25
CA TYR A 300 13.39 -61.29 -22.14
C TYR A 300 14.53 -61.38 -21.13
N ARG A 301 15.42 -62.39 -21.19
CA ARG A 301 16.54 -62.53 -20.23
C ARG A 301 17.48 -61.33 -20.21
N GLY A 302 17.85 -60.80 -21.38
CA GLY A 302 18.68 -59.60 -21.49
C GLY A 302 17.92 -58.33 -21.12
N PHE A 303 16.61 -58.31 -21.38
CA PHE A 303 15.74 -57.17 -21.09
C PHE A 303 15.50 -56.99 -19.58
N TYR A 304 15.37 -58.09 -18.83
CA TYR A 304 15.10 -58.06 -17.39
C TYR A 304 16.07 -57.18 -16.60
N GLN A 305 17.38 -57.32 -16.84
CA GLN A 305 18.40 -56.54 -16.14
C GLN A 305 18.26 -55.03 -16.41
N VAL A 306 17.89 -54.67 -17.64
CA VAL A 306 17.63 -53.28 -18.03
C VAL A 306 16.33 -52.78 -17.40
N LEU A 307 15.27 -53.60 -17.38
CA LEU A 307 13.99 -53.28 -16.78
C LEU A 307 14.12 -53.00 -15.28
N ILE A 308 14.74 -53.90 -14.52
CA ILE A 308 14.96 -53.75 -13.08
C ILE A 308 15.78 -52.50 -12.76
N ARG A 309 16.85 -52.24 -13.53
CA ARG A 309 17.63 -51.00 -13.38
C ARG A 309 16.78 -49.75 -13.62
N ASN A 310 15.90 -49.78 -14.63
CA ASN A 310 15.01 -48.65 -14.91
C ASN A 310 13.91 -48.51 -13.84
N LEU A 311 13.36 -49.60 -13.31
CA LEU A 311 12.39 -49.59 -12.22
C LEU A 311 13.02 -48.95 -10.97
N ARG A 312 14.21 -49.39 -10.54
CA ARG A 312 14.97 -48.76 -9.45
C ARG A 312 15.21 -47.27 -9.70
N ALA A 313 15.58 -46.88 -10.92
CA ALA A 313 15.89 -45.50 -11.26
C ALA A 313 14.64 -44.58 -11.37
N THR A 314 13.45 -45.14 -11.59
CA THR A 314 12.21 -44.37 -11.82
C THR A 314 11.25 -44.39 -10.62
N LEU A 315 11.50 -45.22 -9.61
CA LEU A 315 10.70 -45.33 -8.39
C LEU A 315 11.06 -44.25 -7.35
N ILE A 316 10.73 -43.00 -7.66
CA ILE A 316 11.09 -41.81 -6.87
C ILE A 316 10.38 -41.77 -5.50
N SER A 317 9.29 -42.53 -5.30
CA SER A 317 8.57 -42.56 -4.01
C SER A 317 9.41 -43.10 -2.85
N VAL A 318 10.35 -43.99 -3.13
CA VAL A 318 11.22 -44.65 -2.15
C VAL A 318 12.71 -44.56 -2.50
N GLN A 319 13.08 -43.76 -3.51
CA GLN A 319 14.46 -43.69 -4.02
C GLN A 319 15.49 -43.23 -2.97
N GLU A 320 15.07 -42.45 -1.97
CA GLU A 320 15.96 -41.94 -0.91
C GLU A 320 16.20 -42.96 0.23
N ASP A 321 15.39 -44.02 0.33
CA ASP A 321 15.52 -45.07 1.34
C ASP A 321 15.81 -46.42 0.66
N GLU A 322 17.09 -46.81 0.70
CA GLU A 322 17.58 -48.04 0.05
C GLU A 322 16.91 -49.31 0.62
N ALA A 323 16.55 -49.32 1.90
CA ALA A 323 15.87 -50.46 2.51
C ALA A 323 14.40 -50.54 2.04
N ALA A 324 13.70 -49.40 1.98
CA ALA A 324 12.32 -49.36 1.47
C ALA A 324 12.24 -49.67 -0.03
N LEU A 325 13.24 -49.24 -0.80
CA LEU A 325 13.37 -49.56 -2.23
C LEU A 325 13.50 -51.07 -2.44
N GLU A 326 14.38 -51.72 -1.70
CA GLU A 326 14.61 -53.17 -1.85
C GLU A 326 13.39 -53.97 -1.37
N GLN A 327 12.77 -53.60 -0.25
CA GLN A 327 11.53 -54.24 0.23
C GLN A 327 10.37 -54.12 -0.77
N THR A 328 10.31 -53.03 -1.52
CA THR A 328 9.27 -52.82 -2.54
C THR A 328 9.52 -53.67 -3.79
N LEU A 329 10.79 -53.85 -4.17
CA LEU A 329 11.17 -54.55 -5.40
C LEU A 329 11.37 -56.05 -5.23
N GLU A 330 11.70 -56.55 -4.04
CA GLU A 330 11.97 -57.97 -3.77
C GLU A 330 10.80 -58.89 -4.22
N PRO A 331 9.52 -58.61 -3.88
CA PRO A 331 8.40 -59.44 -4.36
C PRO A 331 8.27 -59.42 -5.89
N LEU A 332 8.55 -58.25 -6.50
CA LEU A 332 8.50 -58.06 -7.94
C LEU A 332 9.63 -58.82 -8.65
N GLU A 333 10.86 -58.77 -8.13
CA GLU A 333 12.00 -59.51 -8.69
C GLU A 333 11.81 -61.02 -8.59
N LEU A 334 11.25 -61.49 -7.47
CA LEU A 334 10.96 -62.90 -7.24
C LEU A 334 9.94 -63.43 -8.26
N ILE A 335 8.81 -62.72 -8.43
CA ILE A 335 7.75 -63.16 -9.36
C ILE A 335 8.22 -63.09 -10.82
N LEU A 336 8.97 -62.05 -11.19
CA LEU A 336 9.51 -61.90 -12.55
C LEU A 336 10.51 -63.01 -12.86
N THR A 337 11.39 -63.36 -11.91
CA THR A 337 12.36 -64.44 -12.07
C THR A 337 11.69 -65.81 -12.19
N ALA A 338 10.63 -66.05 -11.42
CA ALA A 338 9.83 -67.27 -11.50
C ALA A 338 9.15 -67.42 -12.86
N ILE A 339 8.52 -66.35 -13.37
CA ILE A 339 7.85 -66.32 -14.67
C ILE A 339 8.84 -66.53 -15.83
N MET A 340 10.01 -65.89 -15.77
CA MET A 340 11.08 -66.10 -16.76
C MET A 340 11.62 -67.53 -16.77
N SER A 341 11.64 -68.19 -15.60
CA SER A 341 12.05 -69.60 -15.45
C SER A 341 10.95 -70.59 -15.88
N GLY A 342 9.78 -70.07 -16.24
CA GLY A 342 8.67 -70.80 -16.80
C GLY A 342 7.59 -71.22 -15.81
N ALA A 343 7.61 -70.68 -14.59
CA ALA A 343 6.50 -70.82 -13.65
C ALA A 343 5.26 -70.07 -14.16
N THR A 344 4.07 -70.63 -13.87
CA THR A 344 2.78 -70.03 -14.21
C THR A 344 2.07 -69.61 -12.91
N PRO A 345 2.34 -68.40 -12.39
CA PRO A 345 1.66 -67.91 -11.20
C PRO A 345 0.17 -67.68 -11.47
N ALA A 346 -0.63 -67.59 -10.39
CA ALA A 346 -2.02 -67.23 -10.51
C ALA A 346 -2.16 -65.83 -11.12
N LEU A 347 -2.88 -65.73 -12.23
CA LEU A 347 -3.15 -64.47 -12.90
C LEU A 347 -4.48 -63.91 -12.41
N VAL A 348 -4.49 -62.62 -12.11
CA VAL A 348 -5.67 -61.88 -11.69
C VAL A 348 -5.96 -60.82 -12.74
N GLU A 349 -7.24 -60.61 -13.05
CA GLU A 349 -7.66 -59.49 -13.89
C GLU A 349 -7.44 -58.18 -13.12
N VAL A 350 -6.64 -57.27 -13.70
CA VAL A 350 -6.30 -56.01 -13.04
C VAL A 350 -7.58 -55.16 -12.88
N PRO A 351 -7.99 -54.85 -11.64
CA PRO A 351 -9.17 -54.03 -11.42
C PRO A 351 -8.91 -52.59 -11.86
N ALA A 352 -9.86 -52.00 -12.58
CA ALA A 352 -9.77 -50.59 -12.94
C ALA A 352 -9.82 -49.72 -11.66
N LEU A 353 -8.84 -48.85 -11.50
CA LEU A 353 -8.84 -47.84 -10.44
C LEU A 353 -10.00 -46.88 -10.66
N ALA A 354 -10.75 -46.59 -9.60
CA ALA A 354 -11.84 -45.62 -9.67
C ALA A 354 -11.29 -44.25 -10.10
N MET A 355 -11.72 -43.77 -11.27
CA MET A 355 -11.38 -42.41 -11.70
C MET A 355 -11.93 -41.44 -10.65
N PRO A 356 -11.08 -40.62 -10.00
CA PRO A 356 -11.58 -39.55 -9.17
C PRO A 356 -12.38 -38.62 -10.08
N VAL A 357 -13.71 -38.69 -9.96
CA VAL A 357 -14.62 -37.88 -10.77
C VAL A 357 -14.40 -36.42 -10.37
N THR A 358 -13.59 -35.73 -11.16
CA THR A 358 -13.44 -34.26 -11.13
C THR A 358 -14.55 -33.58 -11.93
N ARG A 359 -15.70 -34.24 -12.12
CA ARG A 359 -16.91 -33.50 -12.43
C ARG A 359 -17.29 -32.75 -11.17
N VAL A 360 -16.97 -31.47 -11.16
CA VAL A 360 -17.88 -30.49 -10.61
C VAL A 360 -19.23 -30.81 -11.27
N VAL A 361 -20.09 -31.53 -10.55
CA VAL A 361 -21.51 -31.53 -10.88
C VAL A 361 -21.91 -30.09 -10.61
N GLU A 362 -21.93 -29.28 -11.67
CA GLU A 362 -22.51 -27.96 -11.64
C GLU A 362 -23.93 -28.13 -11.10
N ALA A 363 -24.13 -27.76 -9.84
CA ALA A 363 -25.41 -27.23 -9.45
C ALA A 363 -25.63 -26.02 -10.36
N GLN A 364 -26.65 -26.11 -11.22
CA GLN A 364 -27.18 -24.94 -11.91
C GLN A 364 -27.44 -23.88 -10.84
N LEU A 365 -26.63 -22.83 -10.85
CA LEU A 365 -26.81 -21.66 -10.01
C LEU A 365 -26.90 -20.45 -10.91
N ASP A 366 -27.83 -19.58 -10.56
CA ASP A 366 -28.36 -18.47 -11.33
C ASP A 366 -27.30 -17.54 -11.93
N ARG A 367 -27.69 -16.90 -13.04
CA ARG A 367 -26.91 -15.90 -13.79
C ARG A 367 -26.29 -14.88 -12.83
N VAL A 368 -24.96 -14.88 -12.74
CA VAL A 368 -24.19 -13.83 -12.07
C VAL A 368 -23.98 -12.68 -13.05
N SER A 369 -24.08 -11.43 -12.58
CA SER A 369 -23.84 -10.29 -13.46
C SER A 369 -22.36 -10.22 -13.90
N PRO A 370 -22.09 -9.80 -15.16
CA PRO A 370 -20.72 -9.67 -15.64
C PRO A 370 -19.93 -8.61 -14.87
N LYS A 371 -20.60 -7.60 -14.31
CA LYS A 371 -19.96 -6.55 -13.49
C LYS A 371 -19.38 -7.11 -12.18
N SER A 372 -20.12 -7.97 -11.50
CA SER A 372 -19.65 -8.61 -10.26
C SER A 372 -18.47 -9.55 -10.53
N LEU A 373 -18.51 -10.29 -11.64
CA LEU A 373 -17.41 -11.16 -12.04
C LEU A 373 -16.12 -10.40 -12.37
N ASP A 374 -16.23 -9.26 -13.07
CA ASP A 374 -15.10 -8.37 -13.36
C ASP A 374 -14.53 -7.77 -12.07
N THR A 375 -15.40 -7.27 -11.19
CA THR A 375 -15.00 -6.70 -9.90
C THR A 375 -14.22 -7.71 -9.04
N ILE A 376 -14.71 -8.94 -8.92
CA ILE A 376 -13.99 -10.01 -8.21
C ILE A 376 -12.71 -10.38 -8.97
N GLY A 377 -12.73 -10.40 -10.30
CA GLY A 377 -11.57 -10.72 -11.13
C GLY A 377 -10.37 -9.78 -10.93
N GLN A 378 -10.64 -8.51 -10.62
CA GLN A 378 -9.61 -7.48 -10.37
C GLN A 378 -8.88 -7.64 -9.02
N LEU A 379 -9.46 -8.37 -8.07
CA LEU A 379 -8.85 -8.64 -6.76
C LEU A 379 -7.54 -9.41 -6.91
N GLN A 380 -6.59 -9.13 -6.04
CA GLN A 380 -5.28 -9.77 -6.00
C GLN A 380 -5.11 -10.58 -4.72
N GLU A 381 -4.05 -11.41 -4.68
CA GLU A 381 -3.58 -11.94 -3.41
C GLU A 381 -3.23 -10.76 -2.47
N GLU A 382 -3.37 -10.98 -1.16
CA GLU A 382 -3.23 -9.97 -0.10
C GLU A 382 -4.39 -8.95 0.02
N ASP A 383 -5.32 -8.90 -0.92
CA ASP A 383 -6.52 -8.06 -0.78
C ASP A 383 -7.45 -8.56 0.34
N TRP A 384 -8.05 -7.61 1.05
CA TRP A 384 -8.97 -7.87 2.15
C TRP A 384 -10.44 -7.82 1.70
N LEU A 385 -11.25 -8.70 2.29
CA LEU A 385 -12.67 -8.88 2.03
C LEU A 385 -13.40 -9.08 3.35
N ARG A 386 -14.71 -8.80 3.40
CA ARG A 386 -15.55 -9.10 4.58
C ARG A 386 -16.66 -10.06 4.22
N PHE A 387 -16.75 -11.15 4.96
CA PHE A 387 -17.79 -12.16 4.81
C PHE A 387 -18.79 -12.11 5.94
N LYS A 388 -20.07 -12.09 5.60
CA LYS A 388 -21.14 -12.21 6.58
C LYS A 388 -21.18 -13.63 7.15
N THR A 389 -21.03 -13.77 8.45
CA THR A 389 -21.12 -15.03 9.19
C THR A 389 -22.58 -15.44 9.40
N ALA A 390 -22.82 -16.68 9.83
CA ALA A 390 -24.15 -17.19 10.13
C ALA A 390 -24.87 -16.36 11.22
N ASP A 391 -24.10 -15.79 12.15
CA ASP A 391 -24.59 -14.91 13.22
C ASP A 391 -24.90 -13.48 12.73
N GLY A 392 -24.76 -13.22 11.43
CA GLY A 392 -25.04 -11.94 10.79
C GLY A 392 -23.94 -10.89 10.95
N GLN A 393 -22.84 -11.21 11.64
CA GLN A 393 -21.65 -10.37 11.77
C GLN A 393 -20.74 -10.47 10.54
N PHE A 394 -19.70 -9.63 10.43
CA PHE A 394 -18.78 -9.65 9.30
C PHE A 394 -17.37 -10.06 9.72
N GLU A 395 -16.88 -11.16 9.19
CA GLU A 395 -15.50 -11.60 9.39
C GLU A 395 -14.59 -11.01 8.31
N LEU A 396 -13.47 -10.42 8.73
CA LEU A 396 -12.45 -9.89 7.83
C LEU A 396 -11.57 -11.04 7.35
N CYS A 397 -11.46 -11.19 6.03
CA CYS A 397 -10.72 -12.25 5.35
C CYS A 397 -9.68 -11.69 4.39
N LYS A 398 -8.52 -12.31 4.32
CA LYS A 398 -7.44 -12.02 3.37
C LYS A 398 -7.37 -13.10 2.31
N ILE A 399 -7.17 -12.72 1.05
CA ILE A 399 -6.94 -13.68 -0.05
C ILE A 399 -5.49 -14.16 0.00
N ILE A 400 -5.26 -15.42 0.34
CA ILE A 400 -3.90 -16.00 0.37
C ILE A 400 -3.55 -16.77 -0.92
N LEU A 401 -4.57 -17.22 -1.64
CA LEU A 401 -4.40 -17.96 -2.87
C LEU A 401 -5.53 -17.63 -3.82
N LYS A 402 -5.18 -16.95 -4.92
CA LYS A 402 -6.09 -16.68 -6.03
C LYS A 402 -5.98 -17.80 -7.05
N ALA A 403 -6.99 -18.66 -7.11
CA ALA A 403 -7.00 -19.78 -8.03
C ALA A 403 -7.58 -19.38 -9.40
N GLN A 404 -7.14 -20.05 -10.47
CA GLN A 404 -7.64 -19.80 -11.82
C GLN A 404 -8.82 -20.72 -12.16
N GLN A 405 -9.68 -20.30 -13.10
CA GLN A 405 -10.82 -21.09 -13.60
C GLN A 405 -11.80 -21.48 -12.47
N ASP A 406 -12.20 -22.75 -12.40
CA ASP A 406 -13.19 -23.27 -11.44
C ASP A 406 -12.58 -23.66 -10.09
N ASP A 407 -11.32 -23.28 -9.85
CA ASP A 407 -10.65 -23.60 -8.60
C ASP A 407 -11.06 -22.67 -7.46
N PRO A 408 -11.19 -23.21 -6.23
CA PRO A 408 -11.55 -22.39 -5.09
C PRO A 408 -10.37 -21.51 -4.68
N TRP A 409 -10.64 -20.22 -4.50
CA TRP A 409 -9.76 -19.28 -3.84
C TRP A 409 -9.75 -19.59 -2.35
N VAL A 410 -8.60 -19.39 -1.70
CA VAL A 410 -8.47 -19.62 -0.25
C VAL A 410 -8.41 -18.30 0.49
N LEU A 411 -9.34 -18.15 1.44
CA LEU A 411 -9.52 -16.96 2.25
C LEU A 411 -9.26 -17.33 3.71
N VAL A 412 -8.42 -16.54 4.37
CA VAL A 412 -8.08 -16.73 5.79
C VAL A 412 -8.56 -15.56 6.62
N GLY A 413 -8.94 -15.82 7.87
CA GLY A 413 -9.26 -14.77 8.83
C GLY A 413 -7.98 -14.19 9.45
N GLN A 414 -8.14 -13.20 10.33
CA GLN A 414 -7.01 -12.57 11.05
C GLN A 414 -6.16 -13.51 11.93
N SER A 415 -6.63 -14.74 12.17
CA SER A 415 -5.86 -15.76 12.90
C SER A 415 -5.02 -16.67 11.99
N GLY A 416 -5.03 -16.43 10.67
CA GLY A 416 -4.40 -17.30 9.66
C GLY A 416 -5.18 -18.59 9.36
N LYS A 417 -6.30 -18.83 10.05
CA LYS A 417 -7.17 -19.99 9.78
C LYS A 417 -8.01 -19.75 8.53
N THR A 418 -8.22 -20.82 7.74
CA THR A 418 -9.11 -20.79 6.59
C THR A 418 -10.55 -20.50 7.03
N VAL A 419 -11.13 -19.42 6.50
CA VAL A 419 -12.52 -19.04 6.71
C VAL A 419 -13.39 -19.56 5.57
N ALA A 420 -12.90 -19.46 4.33
CA ALA A 420 -13.67 -19.87 3.17
C ALA A 420 -12.77 -20.39 2.03
N LYS A 421 -13.33 -21.35 1.28
CA LYS A 421 -12.81 -21.82 -0.01
C LYS A 421 -13.92 -21.65 -1.05
N LYS A 422 -13.78 -20.70 -1.97
CA LYS A 422 -14.86 -20.29 -2.89
C LYS A 422 -14.32 -20.00 -4.29
N THR A 423 -15.05 -20.41 -5.33
CA THR A 423 -14.69 -20.08 -6.71
C THR A 423 -14.99 -18.62 -7.03
N GLN A 424 -14.41 -18.07 -8.10
CA GLN A 424 -14.69 -16.70 -8.54
C GLN A 424 -16.19 -16.43 -8.73
N ARG A 425 -16.93 -17.39 -9.29
CA ARG A 425 -18.39 -17.28 -9.47
C ARG A 425 -19.14 -17.24 -8.14
N GLN A 426 -18.76 -18.08 -7.16
CA GLN A 426 -19.37 -18.08 -5.83
C GLN A 426 -19.08 -16.78 -5.07
N LEU A 427 -17.88 -16.21 -5.24
CA LEU A 427 -17.55 -14.90 -4.68
C LEU A 427 -18.40 -13.78 -5.29
N ALA A 428 -18.59 -13.81 -6.61
CA ALA A 428 -19.43 -12.83 -7.30
C ALA A 428 -20.91 -12.95 -6.90
N GLN A 429 -21.42 -14.16 -6.68
CA GLN A 429 -22.77 -14.38 -6.10
C GLN A 429 -22.86 -13.85 -4.67
N ALA A 430 -21.84 -14.09 -3.84
CA ALA A 430 -21.81 -13.57 -2.48
C ALA A 430 -21.80 -12.03 -2.45
N LEU A 431 -21.15 -11.40 -3.44
CA LEU A 431 -21.15 -9.94 -3.61
C LEU A 431 -22.55 -9.42 -3.95
N GLU A 432 -23.24 -10.06 -4.91
CA GLU A 432 -24.61 -9.68 -5.30
C GLU A 432 -25.63 -9.91 -4.19
N GLY A 433 -25.47 -11.00 -3.42
CA GLY A 433 -26.29 -11.31 -2.27
C GLY A 433 -26.00 -10.45 -1.02
N GLY A 434 -25.01 -9.55 -1.07
CA GLY A 434 -24.61 -8.72 0.07
C GLY A 434 -23.96 -9.49 1.23
N VAL A 435 -23.57 -10.75 0.99
CA VAL A 435 -22.84 -11.61 1.94
C VAL A 435 -21.36 -11.26 1.94
N LEU A 436 -20.83 -10.80 0.80
CA LEU A 436 -19.46 -10.34 0.63
C LEU A 436 -19.42 -8.81 0.49
N GLN A 437 -18.52 -8.17 1.23
CA GLN A 437 -18.18 -6.75 1.06
C GLN A 437 -16.70 -6.61 0.73
N LEU A 438 -16.39 -5.74 -0.23
CA LEU A 438 -15.01 -5.44 -0.59
C LEU A 438 -14.41 -4.46 0.42
N VAL A 439 -13.17 -4.72 0.85
CA VAL A 439 -12.40 -3.73 1.62
C VAL A 439 -11.50 -2.99 0.64
N HIS A 440 -11.48 -1.67 0.74
CA HIS A 440 -10.62 -0.85 -0.11
C HIS A 440 -9.14 -1.07 0.25
N ARG A 441 -8.26 -1.07 -0.77
CA ARG A 441 -6.81 -1.17 -0.59
C ARG A 441 -6.25 0.00 0.23
N THR A 442 -6.70 1.21 -0.09
CA THR A 442 -6.44 2.41 0.72
C THR A 442 -7.40 2.44 1.90
N LEU A 443 -6.85 2.41 3.10
CA LEU A 443 -7.61 2.41 4.34
C LEU A 443 -8.25 3.78 4.59
N TYR A 444 -9.16 3.81 5.56
CA TYR A 444 -10.10 4.92 5.76
C TYR A 444 -9.44 6.30 5.77
N TRP A 445 -8.45 6.52 6.64
CA TRP A 445 -7.85 7.84 6.84
C TRP A 445 -7.09 8.29 5.59
N ASP A 446 -6.41 7.35 4.91
CA ASP A 446 -5.69 7.68 3.68
C ASP A 446 -6.66 8.11 2.59
N ARG A 447 -7.65 7.26 2.33
CA ARG A 447 -8.64 7.47 1.28
C ARG A 447 -9.41 8.77 1.48
N GLN A 448 -9.88 9.03 2.70
CA GLN A 448 -10.70 10.21 2.96
C GLN A 448 -9.91 11.50 2.98
N LEU A 449 -8.68 11.50 3.50
CA LEU A 449 -7.81 12.68 3.40
C LEU A 449 -7.44 12.98 1.96
N GLU A 450 -7.08 11.97 1.16
CA GLU A 450 -6.78 12.16 -0.26
C GLU A 450 -7.98 12.71 -1.03
N ALA A 451 -9.18 12.15 -0.82
CA ALA A 451 -10.40 12.62 -1.45
C ALA A 451 -10.79 14.04 -1.01
N ALA A 452 -10.66 14.37 0.27
CA ALA A 452 -10.96 15.70 0.78
C ALA A 452 -9.95 16.75 0.28
N LEU A 453 -8.65 16.43 0.32
CA LEU A 453 -7.61 17.33 -0.17
C LEU A 453 -7.67 17.53 -1.70
N ALA A 454 -8.07 16.51 -2.46
CA ALA A 454 -8.35 16.65 -3.89
C ALA A 454 -9.50 17.63 -4.15
N ARG A 455 -10.63 17.47 -3.43
CA ARG A 455 -11.77 18.42 -3.52
C ARG A 455 -11.36 19.85 -3.17
N LEU A 456 -10.57 20.03 -2.10
CA LEU A 456 -10.07 21.36 -1.72
C LEU A 456 -9.10 21.94 -2.75
N LYS A 457 -8.27 21.10 -3.37
CA LYS A 457 -7.37 21.51 -4.45
C LYS A 457 -8.15 22.02 -5.66
N ASP A 458 -9.20 21.32 -6.05
CA ASP A 458 -10.06 21.74 -7.17
C ASP A 458 -10.76 23.08 -6.85
N GLN A 459 -11.27 23.25 -5.63
CA GLN A 459 -11.85 24.51 -5.17
C GLN A 459 -10.83 25.66 -5.17
N TRP A 460 -9.63 25.42 -4.66
CA TRP A 460 -8.55 26.41 -4.64
C TRP A 460 -8.14 26.81 -6.07
N GLN A 461 -8.02 25.85 -7.00
CA GLN A 461 -7.72 26.13 -8.41
C GLN A 461 -8.82 26.99 -9.05
N ALA A 462 -10.09 26.66 -8.82
CA ALA A 462 -11.22 27.45 -9.31
C ALA A 462 -11.21 28.89 -8.76
N GLN A 463 -10.86 29.08 -7.48
CA GLN A 463 -10.73 30.41 -6.87
C GLN A 463 -9.58 31.21 -7.48
N GLN A 464 -8.43 30.58 -7.72
CA GLN A 464 -7.27 31.24 -8.36
C GLN A 464 -7.58 31.67 -9.80
N GLU A 465 -8.25 30.81 -10.57
CA GLU A 465 -8.70 31.16 -11.93
C GLU A 465 -9.71 32.30 -11.93
N ALA A 466 -10.65 32.32 -10.98
CA ALA A 466 -11.61 33.41 -10.84
C ALA A 466 -10.93 34.73 -10.48
N GLN A 467 -9.99 34.72 -9.52
CA GLN A 467 -9.20 35.90 -9.14
C GLN A 467 -8.37 36.42 -10.31
N ARG A 468 -7.73 35.52 -11.07
CA ARG A 468 -6.95 35.89 -12.24
C ARG A 468 -7.83 36.52 -13.33
N LYS A 469 -9.00 35.95 -13.62
CA LYS A 469 -9.97 36.54 -14.57
C LYS A 469 -10.45 37.91 -14.10
N GLN A 470 -10.70 38.09 -12.80
CA GLN A 470 -11.07 39.40 -12.23
C GLN A 470 -9.93 40.41 -12.37
N GLN A 471 -8.69 40.02 -12.09
CA GLN A 471 -7.51 40.88 -12.27
C GLN A 471 -7.29 41.24 -13.74
N GLU A 472 -7.40 40.27 -14.65
CA GLU A 472 -7.32 40.52 -16.10
C GLU A 472 -8.42 41.48 -16.57
N THR A 473 -9.65 41.35 -16.04
CA THR A 473 -10.77 42.26 -16.34
C THR A 473 -10.50 43.66 -15.78
N GLN A 474 -10.07 43.78 -14.52
CA GLN A 474 -9.71 45.06 -13.90
C GLN A 474 -8.54 45.74 -14.62
N GLN A 475 -7.57 44.96 -15.11
CA GLN A 475 -6.43 45.48 -15.85
C GLN A 475 -6.84 45.92 -17.27
N GLN A 476 -7.76 45.22 -17.92
CA GLN A 476 -8.36 45.65 -19.18
C GLN A 476 -9.18 46.94 -19.02
N GLU A 477 -10.02 47.02 -17.98
CA GLU A 477 -10.78 48.23 -17.65
C GLU A 477 -9.84 49.42 -17.34
N ALA A 478 -8.75 49.19 -16.59
CA ALA A 478 -7.76 50.22 -16.30
C ALA A 478 -6.99 50.67 -17.56
N LEU A 479 -6.65 49.76 -18.47
CA LEU A 479 -5.99 50.07 -19.73
C LEU A 479 -6.93 50.85 -20.67
N GLU A 480 -8.22 50.49 -20.72
CA GLU A 480 -9.23 51.23 -21.47
C GLU A 480 -9.44 52.63 -20.91
N GLN A 481 -9.48 52.79 -19.59
CA GLN A 481 -9.55 54.11 -18.93
C GLN A 481 -8.29 54.95 -19.18
N GLN A 482 -7.10 54.35 -19.19
CA GLN A 482 -5.87 55.06 -19.56
C GLN A 482 -5.87 55.47 -21.05
N ARG A 483 -6.36 54.61 -21.94
CA ARG A 483 -6.48 54.93 -23.38
C ARG A 483 -7.49 56.04 -23.65
N SER A 484 -8.64 56.03 -22.98
CA SER A 484 -9.63 57.11 -23.11
C SER A 484 -9.08 58.43 -22.56
N ALA A 485 -8.42 58.41 -21.39
CA ALA A 485 -7.77 59.60 -20.82
C ALA A 485 -6.65 60.15 -21.72
N ALA A 486 -5.84 59.28 -22.35
CA ALA A 486 -4.82 59.69 -23.31
C ALA A 486 -5.42 60.32 -24.58
N ALA A 487 -6.51 59.74 -25.11
CA ALA A 487 -7.22 60.30 -26.26
C ALA A 487 -7.88 61.65 -25.95
N GLU A 488 -8.41 61.83 -24.74
CA GLU A 488 -8.92 63.14 -24.27
C GLU A 488 -7.80 64.18 -24.10
N ALA A 489 -6.61 63.77 -23.64
CA ALA A 489 -5.44 64.63 -23.53
C ALA A 489 -4.90 65.06 -24.90
N GLU A 490 -4.80 64.14 -25.88
CA GLU A 490 -4.43 64.46 -27.26
C GLU A 490 -5.43 65.42 -27.91
N SER A 491 -6.74 65.16 -27.75
CA SER A 491 -7.80 66.08 -28.20
C SER A 491 -7.67 67.48 -27.59
N ARG A 492 -7.24 67.60 -26.32
CA ARG A 492 -7.00 68.89 -25.66
C ARG A 492 -5.76 69.60 -26.20
N ILE A 493 -4.70 68.86 -26.53
CA ILE A 493 -3.47 69.41 -27.12
C ILE A 493 -3.75 69.93 -28.55
N ASP A 494 -4.48 69.17 -29.37
CA ASP A 494 -4.88 69.58 -30.72
C ASP A 494 -5.79 70.82 -30.70
N ALA A 495 -6.69 70.94 -29.71
CA ALA A 495 -7.52 72.12 -29.53
C ALA A 495 -6.73 73.38 -29.10
N VAL A 496 -5.61 73.22 -28.40
CA VAL A 496 -4.71 74.32 -28.01
C VAL A 496 -3.80 74.74 -29.17
N LEU A 497 -3.34 73.79 -29.99
CA LEU A 497 -2.53 74.06 -31.18
C LEU A 497 -3.34 74.72 -32.31
N ALA A 498 -4.65 74.49 -32.38
CA ALA A 498 -5.54 75.15 -33.35
C ALA A 498 -5.81 76.65 -33.05
N ASN A 499 -5.50 77.14 -31.85
CA ASN A 499 -5.84 78.49 -31.38
C ASN A 499 -4.64 79.44 -31.15
N SER A 500 -3.42 79.09 -31.57
CA SER A 500 -2.28 79.99 -31.40
C SER A 500 -1.36 80.06 -32.63
N SER A 501 -1.19 81.29 -33.13
CA SER A 501 -0.19 81.68 -34.12
C SER A 501 0.99 82.31 -33.39
N LEU A 502 2.23 81.84 -33.65
CA LEU A 502 3.53 82.41 -33.20
C LEU A 502 3.76 82.40 -31.66
N ALA A 503 4.95 82.25 -31.09
CA ALA A 503 6.32 82.35 -31.58
C ALA A 503 7.26 81.50 -30.71
N LEU A 504 8.41 81.15 -31.29
CA LEU A 504 9.61 80.65 -30.61
C LEU A 504 10.02 81.53 -29.43
N VAL A 505 10.08 80.95 -28.23
CA VAL A 505 10.92 81.43 -27.12
C VAL A 505 11.46 80.20 -26.40
N GLU A 506 12.78 80.02 -26.45
CA GLU A 506 13.52 79.10 -25.58
C GLU A 506 13.50 79.62 -24.13
N PRO A 507 13.31 78.73 -23.16
CA PRO A 507 14.06 78.76 -21.90
C PRO A 507 14.91 77.49 -21.83
N GLY A 508 16.22 77.58 -21.55
CA GLY A 508 16.70 78.05 -20.26
C GLY A 508 16.78 76.83 -19.33
N ALA A 509 17.93 76.17 -19.35
CA ALA A 509 18.28 75.08 -18.45
C ALA A 509 18.21 75.56 -17.00
N ASP A 510 17.52 74.78 -16.15
CA ASP A 510 18.06 74.29 -14.88
C ASP A 510 17.09 73.24 -14.28
N ASP A 511 17.66 72.05 -14.08
CA ASP A 511 17.35 71.01 -13.09
C ASP A 511 15.89 70.64 -12.79
N VAL A 512 15.41 69.61 -13.49
CA VAL A 512 14.43 68.66 -12.95
C VAL A 512 15.14 67.31 -12.84
N GLU A 513 15.25 66.84 -11.61
CA GLU A 513 15.71 65.51 -11.25
C GLU A 513 15.02 64.46 -12.11
N THR A 514 15.83 63.61 -12.72
CA THR A 514 15.36 62.44 -13.45
C THR A 514 14.94 61.40 -12.41
N GLU A 515 13.71 61.48 -11.93
CA GLU A 515 13.07 60.30 -11.34
C GLU A 515 12.80 59.34 -12.49
N ALA A 516 13.80 58.49 -12.72
CA ALA A 516 13.66 57.28 -13.50
C ALA A 516 12.44 56.52 -12.97
N GLU A 517 11.47 56.33 -13.84
CA GLU A 517 10.51 55.23 -13.77
C GLU A 517 11.30 53.91 -13.73
N THR A 518 11.73 53.52 -12.54
CA THR A 518 12.02 52.13 -12.24
C THR A 518 10.68 51.47 -11.97
N SER A 519 10.19 50.79 -13.02
CA SER A 519 9.33 49.62 -12.92
C SER A 519 9.41 48.95 -11.55
N ALA A 520 8.36 49.08 -10.73
CA ALA A 520 8.17 48.33 -9.50
C ALA A 520 7.83 46.86 -9.80
N PHE A 521 8.69 46.19 -10.56
CA PHE A 521 8.63 44.76 -10.79
C PHE A 521 9.89 44.14 -10.20
N LEU A 522 9.68 43.30 -9.17
CA LEU A 522 10.65 42.50 -8.42
C LEU A 522 11.48 43.24 -7.36
N GLU A 523 10.83 43.64 -6.27
CA GLU A 523 11.51 43.50 -4.97
C GLU A 523 11.61 41.99 -4.66
N PRO A 524 12.82 41.41 -4.52
CA PRO A 524 12.96 40.06 -4.00
C PRO A 524 12.41 40.03 -2.57
N ARG A 525 11.26 39.37 -2.39
CA ARG A 525 10.61 39.18 -1.09
C ARG A 525 11.66 38.66 -0.10
N SER A 526 11.92 39.43 0.97
CA SER A 526 12.90 39.06 1.99
C SER A 526 12.52 37.72 2.62
N ILE A 527 13.44 36.75 2.58
CA ILE A 527 13.26 35.46 3.27
C ILE A 527 12.91 35.74 4.73
N SER A 528 11.77 35.22 5.18
CA SER A 528 11.36 35.32 6.58
C SER A 528 12.23 34.41 7.46
N ASP A 529 12.43 34.81 8.72
CA ASP A 529 13.19 34.00 9.69
C ASP A 529 12.59 32.59 9.88
N GLU A 530 11.28 32.43 9.66
CA GLU A 530 10.56 31.15 9.74
C GLU A 530 10.90 30.21 8.58
N GLU A 531 10.97 30.73 7.35
CA GLU A 531 11.37 29.96 6.16
C GLU A 531 12.82 29.49 6.30
N MET A 532 13.68 30.35 6.83
CA MET A 532 15.06 30.01 7.12
C MET A 532 15.17 28.94 8.21
N ALA A 533 14.40 29.06 9.30
CA ALA A 533 14.41 28.09 10.40
C ALA A 533 13.89 26.71 9.97
N ALA A 534 12.81 26.67 9.17
CA ALA A 534 12.27 25.43 8.61
C ALA A 534 13.25 24.76 7.64
N ALA A 535 13.91 25.54 6.77
CA ALA A 535 14.91 25.03 5.86
C ALA A 535 16.17 24.51 6.59
N LEU A 536 16.63 25.21 7.63
CA LEU A 536 17.73 24.76 8.48
C LEU A 536 17.39 23.44 9.21
N SER A 537 16.16 23.30 9.71
CA SER A 537 15.69 22.06 10.32
C SER A 537 15.64 20.90 9.31
N ALA A 538 15.21 21.16 8.07
CA ALA A 538 15.23 20.17 7.00
C ALA A 538 16.67 19.74 6.64
N VAL A 539 17.63 20.67 6.57
CA VAL A 539 19.05 20.37 6.37
C VAL A 539 19.64 19.55 7.53
N ASP A 540 19.19 19.80 8.76
CA ASP A 540 19.67 19.05 9.93
C ASP A 540 19.13 17.63 10.00
N SER A 541 17.94 17.39 9.44
CA SER A 541 17.36 16.05 9.32
C SER A 541 18.09 15.16 8.29
N LEU A 542 18.90 15.76 7.41
CA LEU A 542 19.63 15.08 6.36
C LEU A 542 20.87 14.34 6.92
N GLN A 543 20.84 13.02 6.88
CA GLN A 543 21.94 12.15 7.28
C GLN A 543 22.84 11.81 6.08
N VAL A 544 24.08 11.40 6.37
CA VAL A 544 24.98 10.86 5.34
C VAL A 544 24.27 9.70 4.66
N GLY A 545 24.14 9.75 3.34
CA GLY A 545 23.34 8.81 2.57
C GLY A 545 22.04 9.36 2.01
N GLY A 546 21.53 10.49 2.54
CA GLY A 546 20.34 11.16 2.03
C GLY A 546 20.51 11.73 0.62
N TRP A 547 19.41 11.86 -0.11
CA TRP A 547 19.38 12.33 -1.49
C TRP A 547 18.70 13.69 -1.58
N MET A 548 19.18 14.52 -2.50
CA MET A 548 18.52 15.76 -2.91
C MET A 548 18.58 15.90 -4.44
N SER A 549 17.63 16.60 -5.03
CA SER A 549 17.72 17.08 -6.41
C SER A 549 17.99 18.58 -6.45
N GLN A 550 18.72 18.99 -7.48
CA GLN A 550 19.06 20.37 -7.78
C GLN A 550 18.75 20.64 -9.25
N GLU A 551 18.19 21.80 -9.56
CA GLU A 551 18.04 22.26 -10.94
C GLU A 551 19.38 22.81 -11.46
N THR A 552 19.88 22.24 -12.56
CA THR A 552 21.05 22.76 -13.31
C THR A 552 20.64 23.18 -14.72
N SER A 553 21.56 23.82 -15.45
CA SER A 553 21.33 24.26 -16.85
C SER A 553 21.02 23.11 -17.83
N GLU A 554 21.24 21.86 -17.43
CA GLU A 554 20.99 20.64 -18.22
C GLU A 554 19.81 19.79 -17.69
N GLY A 555 19.09 20.26 -16.66
CA GLY A 555 17.92 19.60 -16.06
C GLY A 555 18.08 19.26 -14.58
N GLU A 556 17.20 18.38 -14.06
CA GLU A 556 17.21 17.96 -12.65
C GLU A 556 18.35 16.97 -12.38
N GLN A 557 19.30 17.35 -11.53
CA GLN A 557 20.40 16.49 -11.11
C GLN A 557 20.21 15.99 -9.68
N ARG A 558 20.22 14.66 -9.50
CA ARG A 558 20.17 14.01 -8.18
C ARG A 558 21.56 13.82 -7.59
N CYS A 559 21.67 14.20 -6.32
CA CYS A 559 22.91 14.25 -5.56
C CYS A 559 22.72 13.57 -4.20
N LYS A 560 23.65 12.69 -3.82
CA LYS A 560 23.66 11.99 -2.52
C LYS A 560 24.62 12.69 -1.56
N LEU A 561 24.20 12.91 -0.30
CA LEU A 561 25.06 13.46 0.74
C LEU A 561 26.13 12.42 1.12
N ALA A 562 27.39 12.73 0.82
CA ALA A 562 28.52 11.82 1.06
C ALA A 562 29.18 12.08 2.42
N VAL A 563 29.38 13.35 2.80
CA VAL A 563 30.10 13.72 4.02
C VAL A 563 29.55 15.01 4.65
N LYS A 564 29.45 15.04 5.98
CA LYS A 564 29.17 16.24 6.79
C LYS A 564 30.40 16.59 7.63
N ILE A 565 31.07 17.69 7.31
CA ILE A 565 32.29 18.14 8.00
C ILE A 565 31.87 19.07 9.14
N ARG A 566 31.88 18.57 10.39
CA ARG A 566 31.41 19.33 11.56
C ARG A 566 32.27 20.55 11.90
N ALA A 567 33.56 20.52 11.59
CA ALA A 567 34.48 21.63 11.89
C ALA A 567 34.25 22.89 11.03
N THR A 568 33.65 22.74 9.85
CA THR A 568 33.44 23.83 8.87
C THR A 568 31.98 23.99 8.45
N GLU A 569 31.07 23.20 9.03
CA GLU A 569 29.64 23.10 8.66
C GLU A 569 29.38 22.86 7.16
N LYS A 570 30.34 22.23 6.47
CA LYS A 570 30.24 21.93 5.04
C LYS A 570 29.62 20.56 4.78
N LEU A 571 28.76 20.50 3.77
CA LEU A 571 28.10 19.32 3.26
C LEU A 571 28.62 19.03 1.84
N VAL A 572 29.11 17.82 1.62
CA VAL A 572 29.65 17.38 0.32
C VAL A 572 28.70 16.37 -0.30
N PHE A 573 28.22 16.68 -1.50
CA PHE A 573 27.31 15.84 -2.26
C PHE A 573 27.99 15.26 -3.50
N VAL A 574 27.61 14.03 -3.86
CA VAL A 574 28.11 13.30 -5.03
C VAL A 574 26.98 12.97 -6.00
N ASN A 575 27.27 12.92 -7.30
CA ASN A 575 26.32 12.48 -8.31
C ASN A 575 26.19 10.94 -8.34
N ARG A 576 25.35 10.41 -9.25
CA ARG A 576 25.18 8.96 -9.47
C ARG A 576 26.46 8.17 -9.81
N LEU A 577 27.53 8.87 -10.23
CA LEU A 577 28.84 8.28 -10.55
C LEU A 577 29.83 8.38 -9.37
N GLY A 578 29.40 8.89 -8.21
CA GLY A 578 30.26 9.07 -7.04
C GLY A 578 31.21 10.27 -7.14
N ILE A 579 31.08 11.10 -8.18
CA ILE A 579 31.89 12.31 -8.37
C ILE A 579 31.28 13.44 -7.55
N LYS A 580 32.13 14.21 -6.87
CA LYS A 580 31.74 15.41 -6.11
C LYS A 580 30.97 16.39 -7.00
N ALA A 581 29.69 16.58 -6.71
CA ALA A 581 28.77 17.42 -7.45
C ALA A 581 28.58 18.78 -6.81
N LEU A 582 28.55 18.86 -5.47
CA LEU A 582 28.30 20.11 -4.74
C LEU A 582 29.03 20.11 -3.40
N GLU A 583 29.69 21.21 -3.06
CA GLU A 583 30.18 21.51 -1.70
C GLU A 583 29.52 22.80 -1.25
N ILE A 584 28.71 22.72 -0.20
CA ILE A 584 27.88 23.84 0.26
C ILE A 584 27.83 23.89 1.79
N THR A 585 27.70 25.09 2.35
CA THR A 585 27.53 25.26 3.81
C THR A 585 26.10 24.93 4.23
N ARG A 586 25.90 24.60 5.50
CA ARG A 586 24.56 24.39 6.09
C ARG A 586 23.60 25.56 5.83
N GLN A 587 24.07 26.80 5.98
CA GLN A 587 23.25 28.00 5.81
C GLN A 587 22.90 28.26 4.34
N ASP A 588 23.85 28.05 3.44
CA ASP A 588 23.62 28.27 2.00
C ASP A 588 22.71 27.19 1.41
N LEU A 589 22.79 25.95 1.89
CA LEU A 589 21.85 24.89 1.50
C LEU A 589 20.43 25.19 1.97
N ALA A 590 20.26 25.71 3.19
CA ALA A 590 18.96 26.14 3.68
C ALA A 590 18.38 27.28 2.81
N ARG A 591 19.21 28.24 2.39
CA ARG A 591 18.79 29.29 1.43
C ARG A 591 18.33 28.70 0.09
N LEU A 592 19.07 27.75 -0.47
CA LEU A 592 18.67 27.11 -1.74
C LEU A 592 17.37 26.30 -1.62
N LEU A 593 17.10 25.69 -0.46
CA LEU A 593 15.83 25.04 -0.16
C LEU A 593 14.68 26.03 -0.08
N VAL A 594 14.90 27.21 0.51
CA VAL A 594 13.90 28.29 0.55
C VAL A 594 13.57 28.81 -0.85
N TYR A 595 14.59 28.99 -1.69
CA TYR A 595 14.39 29.44 -3.08
C TYR A 595 13.85 28.35 -4.01
N GLY A 596 13.74 27.09 -3.54
CA GLY A 596 13.24 25.96 -4.34
C GLY A 596 14.22 25.44 -5.38
N ALA A 597 15.46 25.93 -5.41
CA ALA A 597 16.50 25.48 -6.34
C ALA A 597 17.03 24.07 -6.00
N VAL A 598 16.78 23.62 -4.77
CA VAL A 598 17.16 22.29 -4.26
C VAL A 598 15.98 21.70 -3.50
N THR A 599 15.72 20.41 -3.69
CA THR A 599 14.70 19.65 -2.96
C THR A 599 15.30 18.39 -2.35
N ILE A 600 15.09 18.16 -1.05
CA ILE A 600 15.51 16.92 -0.39
C ILE A 600 14.55 15.79 -0.82
N LEU A 601 15.11 14.74 -1.42
CA LEU A 601 14.39 13.55 -1.87
C LEU A 601 14.35 12.46 -0.81
N ASP A 602 15.40 12.34 0.00
CA ASP A 602 15.55 11.33 1.05
C ASP A 602 16.47 11.88 2.15
N THR A 603 16.10 11.70 3.41
CA THR A 603 16.90 12.12 4.57
C THR A 603 17.97 11.08 4.97
N GLY A 604 18.00 9.91 4.33
CA GLY A 604 19.00 8.86 4.56
C GLY A 604 18.67 7.93 5.73
N ALA A 605 17.48 8.05 6.33
CA ALA A 605 17.06 7.27 7.49
C ALA A 605 16.68 5.80 7.18
N ALA A 606 16.78 5.39 5.91
CA ALA A 606 16.42 4.05 5.46
C ALA A 606 17.58 3.41 4.69
N PHE A 607 18.60 2.90 5.39
CA PHE A 607 19.37 1.73 4.93
C PHE A 607 20.35 1.13 5.97
N ASP A 608 20.75 1.85 7.03
CA ASP A 608 21.86 1.38 7.89
C ASP A 608 21.45 0.52 9.11
N SER A 609 20.22 0.63 9.62
CA SER A 609 19.81 -0.13 10.82
C SER A 609 19.67 -1.63 10.57
N THR A 610 19.24 -2.03 9.36
CA THR A 610 19.10 -3.44 8.98
C THR A 610 20.43 -4.16 8.80
N LEU A 611 21.49 -3.44 8.40
CA LEU A 611 22.82 -4.02 8.19
C LEU A 611 23.62 -4.08 9.50
N GLU A 612 23.54 -3.06 10.35
CA GLU A 612 24.16 -3.11 11.68
C GLU A 612 23.59 -4.22 12.57
N GLN A 613 22.28 -4.47 12.47
CA GLN A 613 21.61 -5.50 13.27
C GLN A 613 21.95 -6.92 12.78
N VAL A 614 22.20 -7.09 11.47
CA VAL A 614 22.69 -8.38 10.91
C VAL A 614 24.18 -8.59 11.21
N VAL A 615 25.01 -7.54 11.16
CA VAL A 615 26.45 -7.65 11.48
C VAL A 615 26.68 -7.92 12.96
N ARG A 616 25.86 -7.37 13.87
CA ARG A 616 25.93 -7.69 15.31
C ARG A 616 25.46 -9.11 15.63
N THR A 617 24.50 -9.65 14.88
CA THR A 617 24.04 -11.04 15.05
C THR A 617 25.11 -12.03 14.56
N ILE A 618 25.78 -11.75 13.43
CA ILE A 618 26.86 -12.60 12.90
C ILE A 618 28.12 -12.58 13.78
N GLN A 619 28.40 -11.47 14.48
CA GLN A 619 29.52 -11.41 15.43
C GLN A 619 29.22 -12.07 16.78
N ARG A 620 27.94 -12.27 17.13
CA ARG A 620 27.53 -13.01 18.34
C ARG A 620 27.53 -14.53 18.15
N ASP A 621 27.29 -15.00 16.94
CA ASP A 621 27.32 -16.45 16.61
C ASP A 621 28.75 -17.01 16.39
N LYS A 622 29.78 -16.22 16.66
CA LYS A 622 31.20 -16.63 16.54
C LYS A 622 31.98 -16.61 17.87
N GLN A 623 31.31 -16.49 19.02
CA GLN A 623 31.93 -16.67 20.35
C GLN A 623 31.40 -17.90 21.07
#